data_AF-A0A0P7XS06-F1
#
_entry.id   AF-A0A0P7XS06-F1
#
_cell.length_a   1.000
_cell.length_b   1.000
_cell.length_c   1.000
_cell.angle_alpha   90.00
_cell.angle_beta   90.00
_cell.angle_gamma   90.00
#
_symmetry.space_group_name_H-M   'P 1'
#
loop_
_entity.id
_entity.type
_entity.pdbx_description
1 polymer ?
#
loop_
_entity_poly.entity_id
_entity_poly.type
_entity_poly.pdbx_seq_one_letter_code
_entity_poly.pdbx_strand_id
1 'polypeptide(L)' 'MKVKIRNLGVDMEVKNKGTTLDVYKPDGKTRLGDLKISKSGLMWCNGKAQTGPKATWQEFIDWMNS' A
#
# COMPACT_ATOMS: atom_id res chain seq x y z
N MET A 1 -1.10 -2.85 31.65
CA MET A 1 0.17 -3.22 30.98
C MET A 1 -0.17 -3.75 29.59
N LYS A 2 0.32 -3.14 28.50
CA LYS A 2 -0.18 -3.42 27.14
C LYS A 2 0.85 -4.21 26.34
N VAL A 3 0.51 -5.46 26.04
CA VAL A 3 1.27 -6.35 25.15
C VAL A 3 0.85 -6.06 23.71
N LYS A 4 1.82 -5.97 22.80
CA LYS A 4 1.59 -5.76 21.36
C LYS A 4 2.45 -6.73 20.55
N ILE A 5 1.91 -7.14 19.41
CA ILE A 5 2.68 -7.92 18.44
C ILE A 5 3.85 -7.06 17.97
N ARG A 6 5.08 -7.53 18.20
CA ARG A 6 6.32 -6.83 17.86
C ARG A 6 6.72 -7.05 16.40
N ASN A 7 6.34 -8.18 15.81
CA ASN A 7 6.53 -8.51 14.41
C ASN A 7 5.51 -9.58 14.01
N LEU A 8 4.81 -9.38 12.89
CA LEU A 8 3.81 -10.32 12.34
C LEU A 8 4.44 -11.45 11.52
N GLY A 9 5.71 -11.34 11.12
CA GLY A 9 6.47 -12.46 10.52
C GLY A 9 5.86 -13.05 9.24
N VAL A 10 5.07 -12.29 8.50
CA VAL A 10 4.46 -12.75 7.25
C VAL A 10 5.38 -12.38 6.09
N ASP A 11 6.16 -13.35 5.64
CA ASP A 11 6.89 -13.29 4.36
C ASP A 11 5.90 -13.55 3.22
N MET A 12 5.03 -12.58 2.95
CA MET A 12 4.13 -12.65 1.81
C MET A 12 4.90 -12.23 0.57
N GLU A 13 5.41 -13.21 -0.18
CA GLU A 13 5.79 -12.96 -1.57
C GLU A 13 4.55 -12.37 -2.26
N VAL A 14 4.66 -11.13 -2.73
CA VAL A 14 3.57 -10.46 -3.43
C VAL A 14 3.30 -11.25 -4.71
N LYS A 15 2.32 -12.17 -4.67
CA LYS A 15 1.90 -12.96 -5.84
C LYS A 15 1.28 -12.04 -6.89
N ASN A 16 1.05 -12.52 -8.11
CA ASN A 16 0.50 -11.70 -9.21
C ASN A 16 -0.77 -10.92 -8.86
N LYS A 17 -1.58 -11.38 -7.89
CA LYS A 17 -2.79 -10.70 -7.42
C LYS A 17 -2.53 -9.48 -6.50
N GLY A 18 -1.33 -9.34 -5.95
CA GLY A 18 -0.95 -8.22 -5.09
C GLY A 18 -1.54 -8.26 -3.66
N THR A 19 -1.35 -7.17 -2.92
CA THR A 19 -1.98 -6.87 -1.61
C THR A 19 -2.48 -5.42 -1.64
N THR A 20 -3.54 -5.13 -0.88
CA THR A 20 -4.12 -3.78 -0.79
C THR A 20 -3.93 -3.24 0.62
N LEU A 21 -3.47 -2.00 0.73
CA LEU A 21 -3.41 -1.25 1.99
C LEU A 21 -4.52 -0.21 2.00
N ASP A 22 -5.33 -0.18 3.05
CA ASP A 22 -6.24 0.94 3.30
C ASP A 22 -5.45 2.07 3.96
N VAL A 23 -5.41 3.24 3.32
CA VAL A 23 -4.63 4.40 3.76
C VAL A 23 -5.56 5.44 4.37
N TYR A 24 -5.24 5.87 5.59
CA TYR A 24 -6.01 6.83 6.36
C TYR A 24 -5.16 8.05 6.71
N LYS A 25 -5.81 9.16 7.04
CA LYS A 25 -5.16 10.28 7.73
C LYS A 25 -4.65 9.83 9.10
N PRO A 26 -3.72 10.58 9.72
CA PRO A 26 -3.23 10.30 11.07
C PRO A 26 -4.32 10.23 12.15
N ASP A 27 -5.51 10.78 11.87
CA ASP A 27 -6.69 10.69 12.75
C ASP A 27 -7.27 9.27 12.87
N GLY A 28 -6.87 8.34 11.99
CA GLY A 28 -7.37 6.96 11.93
C GLY A 28 -8.85 6.83 11.54
N LYS A 29 -9.50 7.92 11.13
CA LYS A 29 -10.94 7.97 10.81
C LYS A 29 -11.18 8.33 9.35
N THR A 30 -10.38 9.22 8.78
CA THR A 30 -10.58 9.70 7.40
C THR A 30 -9.80 8.81 6.44
N ARG A 31 -10.50 7.96 5.68
CA ARG A 31 -9.89 7.16 4.60
C ARG A 31 -9.48 8.09 3.46
N LEU A 32 -8.22 7.98 3.03
CA LEU A 32 -7.65 8.70 1.89
C LEU A 32 -7.79 7.90 0.60
N GLY A 33 -7.72 6.58 0.69
CA GLY A 33 -7.81 5.67 -0.45
C GLY A 33 -7.08 4.37 -0.19
N ASP A 34 -6.83 3.62 -1.26
CA ASP A 34 -6.25 2.29 -1.17
C ASP A 34 -4.99 2.22 -2.03
N LEU A 35 -3.93 1.64 -1.49
CA LEU A 35 -2.70 1.38 -2.21
C LEU A 35 -2.62 -0.11 -2.55
N LYS A 36 -2.76 -0.44 -3.83
CA LYS A 36 -2.54 -1.80 -4.32
C LYS A 36 -1.07 -1.97 -4.66
N ILE A 37 -0.46 -3.02 -4.14
CA ILE A 37 0.95 -3.37 -4.32
C ILE A 37 0.99 -4.73 -5.00
N SER A 38 1.63 -4.83 -6.17
CA SER A 38 1.81 -6.07 -6.92
C SER A 38 3.26 -6.21 -7.40
N LYS A 39 3.60 -7.36 -8.04
CA LYS A 39 4.91 -7.52 -8.69
C LYS A 39 5.20 -6.45 -9.75
N SER A 40 4.15 -5.93 -10.41
CA SER A 40 4.31 -4.93 -11.47
C SER A 40 4.50 -3.50 -10.96
N GLY A 41 4.25 -3.25 -9.67
CA GLY A 41 4.37 -1.92 -9.07
C GLY A 41 3.22 -1.58 -8.14
N LEU A 42 2.93 -0.29 -8.03
CA LEU A 42 1.94 0.29 -7.14
C LEU A 42 0.78 0.89 -7.93
N MET A 43 -0.41 0.86 -7.37
CA MET A 43 -1.59 1.56 -7.90
C MET A 43 -2.33 2.26 -6.77
N TRP A 44 -2.58 3.56 -6.97
CA TRP A 44 -3.40 4.34 -6.05
C TRP A 44 -4.86 4.31 -6.49
N CYS A 45 -5.73 3.89 -5.58
CA CYS A 45 -7.18 3.85 -5.76
C CYS A 45 -7.80 4.92 -4.86
N ASN A 46 -8.36 5.98 -5.45
CA ASN A 46 -8.97 7.07 -4.68
C ASN A 46 -10.35 6.67 -4.14
N GLY A 47 -10.36 5.84 -3.08
CA GLY A 47 -11.50 5.48 -2.22
C GLY A 47 -12.69 4.80 -2.89
N LYS A 48 -13.33 5.48 -3.85
CA LYS A 48 -14.50 5.02 -4.60
C LYS A 48 -14.14 4.21 -5.86
N ALA A 49 -12.94 4.40 -6.40
CA ALA A 49 -12.50 3.76 -7.64
C ALA A 49 -11.67 2.50 -7.36
N GLN A 50 -12.00 1.39 -8.02
CA GLN A 50 -11.21 0.15 -7.93
C GLN A 50 -9.92 0.19 -8.76
N THR A 51 -9.70 1.27 -9.52
CA THR A 51 -8.55 1.50 -10.39
C THR A 51 -8.05 2.94 -10.20
N GLY A 52 -6.82 3.21 -10.60
CA GLY A 52 -6.29 4.56 -10.60
C GLY A 52 -4.86 4.61 -11.11
N PRO A 53 -4.14 5.72 -10.85
CA PRO A 53 -2.77 5.91 -11.32
C PRO A 53 -1.87 4.76 -10.88
N LYS A 54 -1.00 4.31 -11.78
CA LYS A 54 -0.04 3.25 -11.53
C LYS A 54 1.37 3.81 -11.61
N ALA A 55 2.25 3.26 -10.79
CA ALA A 55 3.69 3.47 -10.87
C ALA A 55 4.36 2.10 -10.88
N THR A 56 5.33 1.91 -11.77
CA THR A 56 6.29 0.83 -11.67
C THR A 56 7.15 0.99 -10.42
N TRP A 57 7.83 -0.08 -10.02
CA TRP A 57 8.77 0.00 -8.90
C TRP A 57 9.91 0.98 -9.17
N GLN A 58 10.39 1.09 -10.41
CA GLN A 58 11.46 2.03 -10.74
C GLN A 58 11.00 3.48 -10.56
N GLU A 59 9.83 3.84 -11.10
CA GLU A 59 9.27 5.19 -10.94
C GLU A 59 9.08 5.54 -9.46
N PHE A 60 8.59 4.59 -8.65
CA PHE A 60 8.45 4.79 -7.21
C PHE A 60 9.79 5.00 -6.51
N ILE A 61 10.81 4.20 -6.84
CA ILE A 61 12.16 4.35 -6.28
C ILE A 61 12.75 5.70 -6.65
N ASP A 62 12.57 6.14 -7.90
CA ASP A 62 13.06 7.43 -8.36
C ASP A 62 12.41 8.59 -7.60
N TRP A 63 11.10 8.51 -7.32
CA TRP A 63 10.39 9.52 -6.50
C TRP A 63 10.85 9.58 -5.05
N MET A 64 11.29 8.45 -4.48
CA MET A 64 11.76 8.40 -3.09
C MET A 64 13.21 8.85 -2.94
N ASN A 65 13.99 8.80 -4.02
CA ASN A 65 15.39 9.20 -4.05
C ASN A 65 15.61 10.66 -4.52
N SER A 66 14.54 11.35 -4.95
CA SER A 66 14.55 12.78 -5.27
C SER A 66 14.35 13.63 -4.02
#